data_AF-A0AAD0WX13-F1
#
_entry.id   AF-A0AAD0WX13-F1
#
_cell.length_a   1.000
_cell.length_b   1.000
_cell.length_c   1.000
_cell.angle_alpha   90.00
_cell.angle_beta   90.00
_cell.angle_gamma   90.00
#
_symmetry.space_group_name_H-M   'P 1'
#
loop_
_entity.id
_entity.type
_entity.pdbx_description
1 polymer ?
#
loop_
_entity_poly.entity_id
_entity_poly.type
_entity_poly.pdbx_seq_one_letter_code
_entity_poly.pdbx_strand_id
1 'polypeptide(L)'
;MEVLEKALNLPWYVYLCVFLAIVFIFGKSRDWVYTAKLYREGSEDVQGDFEIKKYKNEAPIGEVLLVMSDFNVDGEIEIKVNDELIGHLKVTEKGRYVETIYPPSNESKSKKYRPKTSIRMKRLNFSIPSTFIPKNRDKVCLSINGEKLTGPLFKS
;
A
#
# COMPACT_ATOMS: atom_id res chain seq x y z
N MET A 1 -4.15 14.08 43.96
CA MET A 1 -2.88 14.84 43.81
C MET A 1 -1.65 13.97 44.06
N GLU A 2 -1.65 13.09 45.07
CA GLU A 2 -0.50 12.23 45.43
C GLU A 2 0.06 11.31 44.34
N VAL A 3 -0.79 10.83 43.42
CA VAL A 3 -0.37 9.94 42.32
C VAL A 3 0.49 10.70 41.29
N LEU A 4 0.19 11.99 41.07
CA LEU A 4 0.90 12.82 40.09
C LEU A 4 2.29 13.22 40.61
N GLU A 5 2.43 13.50 41.91
CA GLU A 5 3.70 13.83 42.54
C GLU A 5 4.66 12.64 42.58
N LYS A 6 4.17 11.42 42.86
CA LYS A 6 5.00 10.21 42.78
C LYS A 6 5.45 9.91 41.35
N ALA A 7 4.63 10.23 40.36
CA ALA A 7 4.96 10.04 38.95
C ALA A 7 6.01 11.02 38.42
N LEU A 8 6.29 12.13 39.12
CA LEU A 8 7.32 13.13 38.79
C LEU A 8 8.68 12.87 39.46
N ASN A 9 8.71 12.01 40.49
CA ASN A 9 9.92 11.63 41.24
C ASN A 9 10.50 10.27 40.82
N LEU A 10 10.07 9.73 39.69
CA LEU A 10 10.62 8.49 39.17
C LEU A 10 12.02 8.74 38.58
N PRO A 11 12.96 7.80 38.72
CA PRO A 11 14.26 7.89 38.07
C PRO A 11 14.12 8.01 36.55
N TRP A 12 14.99 8.79 35.91
CA TRP A 12 14.94 9.06 34.46
C TRP A 12 14.87 7.79 33.59
N TYR A 13 15.51 6.71 34.02
CA TYR A 13 15.52 5.43 33.32
C TYR A 13 14.15 4.74 33.30
N VAL A 14 13.25 5.04 34.25
CA VAL A 14 11.88 4.49 34.25
C VAL A 14 11.09 5.07 33.07
N TYR A 15 11.21 6.37 32.79
CA TYR A 15 10.59 6.97 31.61
C TYR A 15 11.20 6.43 30.32
N LEU A 16 12.51 6.16 30.30
CA LEU A 16 13.16 5.51 29.16
C LEU A 16 12.60 4.09 28.93
N CYS A 17 12.45 3.29 29.99
CA CYS A 17 11.86 1.95 29.90
C CYS A 17 10.41 1.99 29.42
N VAL A 18 9.60 2.92 29.92
CA VAL A 18 8.21 3.11 29.47
C VAL A 18 8.17 3.55 28.00
N PHE A 19 9.04 4.47 27.59
CA PHE A 19 9.15 4.89 26.19
C PHE A 19 9.55 3.73 25.28
N LEU A 20 10.54 2.92 25.66
CA LEU A 20 10.95 1.73 24.91
C LEU A 20 9.83 0.69 24.85
N ALA A 21 9.07 0.49 25.94
CA ALA A 21 7.92 -0.40 25.96
C ALA A 21 6.81 0.11 25.02
N ILE A 22 6.51 1.41 25.01
CA ILE A 22 5.56 2.03 24.09
C ILE A 22 6.03 1.87 22.64
N VAL A 23 7.32 2.11 22.36
CA VAL A 23 7.90 1.92 21.02
C VAL A 23 7.87 0.45 20.60
N PHE A 24 8.01 -0.50 21.52
CA PHE A 24 7.94 -1.92 21.17
C PHE A 24 6.50 -2.43 20.97
N ILE A 25 5.55 -1.90 21.74
CA ILE A 25 4.13 -2.26 21.67
C ILE A 25 3.43 -1.57 20.49
N PHE A 26 3.70 -0.28 20.28
CA PHE A 26 3.07 0.57 19.26
C PHE A 26 3.97 0.89 18.07
N GLY A 27 5.23 0.45 18.10
CA GLY A 27 6.12 0.58 16.95
C GLY A 27 5.59 -0.20 15.77
N LYS A 28 5.65 0.41 14.59
CA LYS A 28 5.29 -0.22 13.32
C LYS A 28 6.29 -1.33 12.97
N SER A 29 6.14 -2.50 13.59
CA SER A 29 6.87 -3.70 13.18
C SER A 29 6.29 -4.20 11.86
N ARG A 30 7.11 -4.33 10.83
CA ARG A 30 6.71 -4.87 9.53
C ARG A 30 6.59 -6.40 9.64
N ASP A 31 5.45 -6.95 9.20
CA ASP A 31 5.15 -8.39 9.32
C ASP A 31 5.61 -9.15 8.07
N TRP A 32 5.20 -8.67 6.89
CA TRP A 32 5.65 -9.20 5.61
C TRP A 32 5.55 -8.17 4.48
N VAL A 33 6.35 -8.38 3.45
CA VAL A 33 6.36 -7.59 2.21
C VAL A 33 6.50 -8.52 1.00
N TYR A 34 5.68 -8.27 -0.01
CA TYR A 34 5.80 -8.91 -1.31
C TYR A 34 5.92 -7.86 -2.40
N THR A 35 6.79 -8.09 -3.37
CA THR A 35 7.06 -7.19 -4.49
C THR A 35 6.92 -7.92 -5.81
N ALA A 36 6.33 -7.28 -6.82
CA ALA A 36 6.30 -7.75 -8.19
C ALA A 36 6.75 -6.62 -9.12
N LYS A 37 7.57 -6.94 -10.12
CA LYS A 37 7.82 -6.07 -11.26
C LYS A 37 6.75 -6.34 -12.32
N LEU A 38 6.15 -5.29 -12.84
CA LEU A 38 5.06 -5.36 -13.81
C LEU A 38 5.60 -5.10 -15.22
N TYR A 39 5.31 -6.02 -16.13
CA TYR A 39 5.71 -5.98 -17.54
C TYR A 39 4.47 -5.88 -18.42
N ARG A 40 4.57 -5.11 -19.52
CA ARG A 40 3.52 -5.11 -20.56
C ARG A 40 3.56 -6.45 -21.30
N GLU A 41 2.39 -6.98 -21.61
CA GLU A 41 2.28 -8.23 -22.37
C GLU A 41 3.06 -8.13 -23.71
N GLY A 42 4.03 -9.03 -23.90
CA GLY A 42 4.90 -9.02 -25.08
C GLY A 42 6.09 -8.05 -25.03
N SER A 43 6.36 -7.40 -23.89
CA SER A 43 7.53 -6.53 -23.68
C SER A 43 8.35 -7.01 -22.47
N GLU A 44 9.67 -6.87 -22.57
CA GLU A 44 10.60 -7.09 -21.44
C GLU A 44 10.80 -5.82 -20.60
N ASP A 45 10.20 -4.70 -21.00
CA ASP A 45 10.34 -3.43 -20.31
C ASP A 45 9.48 -3.42 -19.04
N VAL A 46 10.12 -3.05 -17.92
CA VAL A 46 9.42 -2.84 -16.65
C VAL A 46 8.60 -1.56 -16.75
N GLN A 47 7.29 -1.72 -16.71
CA GLN A 47 6.31 -0.63 -16.81
C GLN A 47 5.78 -0.19 -15.44
N GLY A 48 6.11 -0.94 -14.39
CA GLY A 48 5.82 -0.55 -13.01
C GLY A 48 6.32 -1.54 -11.97
N ASP A 49 6.17 -1.17 -10.70
CA ASP A 49 6.38 -2.02 -9.55
C ASP A 49 5.08 -2.13 -8.76
N PHE A 50 4.87 -3.28 -8.12
CA PHE A 50 3.74 -3.56 -7.28
C PHE A 50 4.24 -4.11 -5.95
N GLU A 51 3.73 -3.60 -4.84
CA GLU A 51 4.16 -4.00 -3.51
C GLU A 51 2.95 -4.20 -2.59
N ILE A 52 2.94 -5.30 -1.85
CA ILE A 52 1.96 -5.54 -0.78
C ILE A 52 2.72 -5.59 0.54
N LYS A 53 2.30 -4.78 1.51
CA LYS A 53 2.92 -4.72 2.83
C LYS A 53 1.88 -4.92 3.93
N LYS A 54 2.26 -5.64 4.97
CA LYS A 54 1.51 -5.70 6.22
C LYS A 54 2.40 -5.24 7.38
N TYR A 55 1.88 -4.32 8.19
CA TYR A 55 2.46 -3.97 9.47
C TYR A 55 1.69 -4.68 10.59
N LYS A 56 2.37 -4.93 11.70
CA LYS A 56 1.80 -5.52 12.90
C LYS A 56 0.62 -4.66 13.35
N ASN A 57 -0.52 -5.30 13.59
CA ASN A 57 -1.79 -4.68 13.99
C ASN A 57 -2.41 -3.71 12.96
N GLU A 58 -1.96 -3.71 11.69
CA GLU A 58 -2.55 -2.92 10.61
C GLU A 58 -3.12 -3.84 9.50
N ALA A 59 -4.08 -3.34 8.74
CA ALA A 59 -4.58 -4.01 7.54
C ALA A 59 -3.48 -4.02 6.45
N PRO A 60 -3.45 -5.04 5.56
CA PRO A 60 -2.52 -5.05 4.44
C PRO A 60 -2.79 -3.87 3.49
N ILE A 61 -1.71 -3.29 2.97
CA ILE A 61 -1.72 -2.14 2.07
C ILE A 61 -1.05 -2.55 0.77
N GLY A 62 -1.69 -2.24 -0.36
CA GLY A 62 -1.13 -2.35 -1.69
C GLY A 62 -0.56 -1.01 -2.16
N GLU A 63 0.61 -1.05 -2.77
CA GLU A 63 1.25 0.08 -3.42
C GLU A 63 1.54 -0.28 -4.87
N VAL A 64 1.03 0.50 -5.83
CA VAL A 64 1.39 0.37 -7.25
C VAL A 64 2.21 1.58 -7.66
N LEU A 65 3.36 1.36 -8.25
CA LEU A 65 4.18 2.37 -8.88
C LEU A 65 4.13 2.15 -10.39
N LEU A 66 3.53 3.08 -11.13
CA LEU A 66 3.46 3.01 -12.60
C LEU A 66 4.40 4.03 -13.23
N VAL A 67 5.11 3.62 -14.27
CA VAL A 67 5.96 4.50 -15.08
C VAL A 67 5.04 5.24 -16.07
N MET A 68 4.71 6.50 -15.76
CA MET A 68 3.68 7.27 -16.49
C MET A 68 4.09 7.79 -17.87
N SER A 69 5.34 7.62 -18.31
CA SER A 69 5.78 8.15 -19.60
C SER A 69 5.03 7.52 -20.78
N ASP A 70 4.54 6.29 -20.60
CA ASP A 70 4.04 5.46 -21.69
C ASP A 70 2.54 5.14 -21.58
N PHE A 71 1.86 5.60 -20.52
CA PHE A 71 0.49 5.20 -20.19
C PHE A 71 -0.44 6.36 -19.84
N ASN A 72 -1.60 6.39 -20.50
CA ASN A 72 -2.74 7.15 -19.99
C ASN A 72 -3.36 6.38 -18.82
N VAL A 73 -3.03 6.81 -17.60
CA VAL A 73 -3.52 6.20 -16.36
C VAL A 73 -4.96 6.62 -15.99
N ASP A 74 -5.58 7.54 -16.74
CA ASP A 74 -6.95 7.94 -16.47
C ASP A 74 -7.93 6.86 -16.92
N GLY A 75 -8.77 6.39 -16.00
CA GLY A 75 -9.70 5.30 -16.24
C GLY A 75 -9.83 4.40 -15.02
N GLU A 76 -10.24 3.17 -15.26
CA GLU A 76 -10.36 2.16 -14.21
C GLU A 76 -9.14 1.24 -14.21
N ILE A 77 -8.59 1.04 -13.02
CA ILE A 77 -7.46 0.16 -12.75
C ILE A 77 -7.96 -1.01 -11.92
N GLU A 78 -7.94 -2.20 -12.50
CA GLU A 78 -8.21 -3.44 -11.79
C GLU A 78 -6.91 -4.13 -11.43
N ILE A 79 -6.82 -4.62 -10.19
CA ILE A 79 -5.65 -5.31 -9.65
C ILE A 79 -6.10 -6.69 -9.20
N LYS A 80 -5.60 -7.72 -9.88
CA LYS A 80 -5.91 -9.12 -9.63
C LYS A 80 -4.65 -9.88 -9.25
N VAL A 81 -4.78 -10.83 -8.33
CA VAL A 81 -3.73 -11.79 -7.99
C VAL A 81 -4.28 -13.19 -8.14
N ASN A 82 -3.70 -14.01 -9.02
CA ASN A 82 -4.22 -15.34 -9.40
C ASN A 82 -5.75 -15.31 -9.68
N ASP A 83 -6.19 -14.32 -10.47
CA ASP A 83 -7.60 -14.08 -10.84
C ASP A 83 -8.53 -13.57 -9.72
N GLU A 84 -8.06 -13.47 -8.48
CA GLU A 84 -8.79 -12.83 -7.38
C GLU A 84 -8.64 -11.31 -7.46
N LEU A 85 -9.76 -10.57 -7.48
CA LEU A 85 -9.75 -9.11 -7.44
C LEU A 85 -9.38 -8.63 -6.04
N ILE A 86 -8.24 -7.94 -5.92
CA ILE A 86 -7.75 -7.39 -4.65
C ILE A 86 -7.79 -5.87 -4.59
N GLY A 87 -8.03 -5.21 -5.72
CA GLY A 87 -8.13 -3.76 -5.80
C GLY A 87 -8.81 -3.28 -7.07
N HIS A 88 -9.68 -2.28 -6.95
CA HIS A 88 -10.29 -1.57 -8.09
C HIS A 88 -10.25 -0.08 -7.79
N LEU A 89 -9.59 0.67 -8.66
CA LEU A 89 -9.37 2.11 -8.51
C LEU A 89 -9.89 2.83 -9.74
N LYS A 90 -10.50 3.99 -9.53
CA LYS A 90 -10.82 4.95 -10.59
C LYS A 90 -9.87 6.12 -10.51
N VAL A 91 -9.18 6.39 -11.59
CA VAL A 91 -8.14 7.40 -11.68
C VAL A 91 -8.56 8.46 -12.68
N THR A 92 -8.49 9.73 -12.28
CA THR A 92 -8.90 10.86 -13.14
C THR A 92 -7.90 12.04 -13.07
N GLU A 93 -8.02 12.93 -14.06
CA GLU A 93 -7.18 14.11 -14.27
C GLU A 93 -5.66 13.82 -14.27
N LYS A 94 -5.23 12.92 -15.16
CA LYS A 94 -3.85 12.45 -15.33
C LYS A 94 -3.28 11.88 -14.02
N GLY A 95 -4.09 11.06 -13.36
CA GLY A 95 -3.80 10.46 -12.06
C GLY A 95 -3.67 11.43 -10.90
N ARG A 96 -4.30 12.61 -10.98
CA ARG A 96 -4.36 13.54 -9.83
C ARG A 96 -5.40 13.12 -8.81
N TYR A 97 -6.43 12.40 -9.23
CA TYR A 97 -7.49 11.90 -8.37
C TYR A 97 -7.54 10.39 -8.49
N VAL A 98 -7.66 9.74 -7.34
CA VAL A 98 -7.75 8.30 -7.21
C VAL A 98 -8.88 8.02 -6.24
N GLU A 99 -9.88 7.30 -6.72
CA GLU A 99 -11.02 6.83 -5.95
C GLU A 99 -10.92 5.30 -5.85
N THR A 100 -10.90 4.77 -4.62
CA THR A 100 -10.91 3.32 -4.39
C THR A 100 -12.35 2.82 -4.44
N ILE A 101 -12.65 2.00 -5.44
CA ILE A 101 -13.95 1.33 -5.60
C ILE A 101 -13.96 0.05 -4.75
N TYR A 102 -12.86 -0.70 -4.74
CA TYR A 102 -12.74 -1.95 -3.99
C TYR A 102 -11.32 -2.15 -3.44
N PRO A 103 -11.17 -2.73 -2.23
CA PRO A 103 -12.20 -3.01 -1.24
C PRO A 103 -12.79 -1.71 -0.66
N PRO A 104 -14.07 -1.71 -0.24
CA PRO A 104 -14.67 -0.53 0.37
C PRO A 104 -13.88 -0.16 1.64
N SER A 105 -13.36 1.05 1.68
CA SER A 105 -12.68 1.58 2.86
C SER A 105 -13.67 1.68 4.03
N ASN A 106 -13.40 0.96 5.13
CA ASN A 106 -14.15 1.12 6.39
C ASN A 106 -13.95 2.51 7.03
N GLU A 107 -12.98 3.30 6.57
CA GLU A 107 -12.94 4.73 6.91
C GLU A 107 -13.97 5.47 6.04
N SER A 108 -15.04 5.97 6.68
CA SER A 108 -16.10 6.84 6.13
C SER A 108 -15.60 8.22 5.68
N LYS A 109 -14.34 8.32 5.27
CA LYS A 109 -13.76 9.50 4.65
C LYS A 109 -13.25 9.06 3.30
N SER A 110 -13.92 9.51 2.25
CA SER A 110 -13.31 9.69 0.95
C SER A 110 -12.08 10.58 1.12
N LYS A 111 -10.96 10.00 1.54
CA LYS A 111 -9.68 10.69 1.60
C LYS A 111 -9.31 10.94 0.15
N LYS A 112 -9.68 12.10 -0.35
CA LYS A 112 -9.21 12.65 -1.62
C LYS A 112 -7.69 12.58 -1.60
N TYR A 113 -7.11 11.55 -2.22
CA TYR A 113 -5.68 11.42 -2.37
C TYR A 113 -5.22 12.60 -3.25
N ARG A 114 -4.51 13.56 -2.63
CA ARG A 114 -3.89 14.68 -3.35
C ARG A 114 -2.40 14.36 -3.48
N PRO A 115 -1.91 13.97 -4.67
CA PRO A 115 -0.49 13.69 -4.86
C PRO A 115 0.32 14.95 -4.55
N LYS A 116 1.30 14.83 -3.64
CA LYS A 116 2.06 15.96 -3.09
C LYS A 116 3.11 16.56 -4.04
N THR A 117 3.34 15.99 -5.22
CA THR A 117 4.40 16.46 -6.13
C THR A 117 4.06 16.29 -7.61
N SER A 118 4.53 17.23 -8.41
CA SER A 118 4.43 17.30 -9.87
C SER A 118 5.30 16.22 -10.53
N ILE A 119 4.65 15.17 -11.03
CA ILE A 119 5.00 14.31 -12.19
C ILE A 119 6.45 13.80 -12.26
N ARG A 120 6.62 12.51 -11.87
CA ARG A 120 7.31 11.48 -12.69
C ARG A 120 7.16 10.05 -12.15
N MET A 121 6.71 9.87 -10.90
CA MET A 121 6.46 8.56 -10.30
C MET A 121 5.30 8.71 -9.30
N LYS A 122 4.11 8.18 -9.58
CA LYS A 122 3.01 8.16 -8.58
C LYS A 122 2.84 6.77 -8.03
N ARG A 123 3.15 6.64 -6.74
CA ARG A 123 2.81 5.50 -5.93
C ARG A 123 1.32 5.61 -5.55
N LEU A 124 0.50 4.71 -6.07
CA LEU A 124 -0.91 4.54 -5.75
C LEU A 124 -1.03 3.62 -4.55
N ASN A 125 -1.52 4.13 -3.43
CA ASN A 125 -1.76 3.32 -2.25
C ASN A 125 -3.24 2.96 -2.19
N PHE A 126 -3.54 1.70 -1.91
CA PHE A 126 -4.90 1.21 -1.76
C PHE A 126 -4.97 0.14 -0.67
N SER A 127 -6.15 0.01 -0.07
CA SER A 127 -6.40 -1.02 0.93
C SER A 127 -6.51 -2.37 0.24
N ILE A 128 -6.01 -3.43 0.87
CA ILE A 128 -6.20 -4.81 0.40
C ILE A 128 -7.17 -5.51 1.35
N PRO A 129 -8.01 -6.43 0.85
CA PRO A 129 -8.89 -7.21 1.71
C PRO A 129 -8.09 -7.85 2.86
N SER A 130 -8.55 -7.71 4.10
CA SER A 130 -7.81 -8.19 5.28
C SER A 130 -7.64 -9.71 5.32
N THR A 131 -8.50 -10.43 4.60
CA THR A 131 -8.47 -11.88 4.41
C THR A 131 -7.45 -12.32 3.36
N PHE A 132 -6.98 -11.41 2.51
CA PHE A 132 -6.05 -11.74 1.44
C PHE A 132 -4.62 -11.88 1.99
N ILE A 133 -4.00 -13.04 1.72
CA ILE A 133 -2.61 -13.31 2.08
C ILE A 133 -1.88 -13.73 0.81
N PRO A 134 -0.98 -12.88 0.28
CA PRO A 134 -0.20 -13.23 -0.92
C PRO A 134 0.76 -14.38 -0.62
N LYS A 135 1.00 -15.21 -1.64
CA LYS A 135 1.99 -16.28 -1.65
C LYS A 135 3.14 -15.94 -2.59
N ASN A 136 4.26 -16.61 -2.37
CA ASN A 136 5.42 -16.46 -3.24
C ASN A 136 5.09 -17.02 -4.64
N ARG A 137 5.49 -16.30 -5.68
CA ARG A 137 5.20 -16.54 -7.11
C ARG A 137 3.74 -16.39 -7.54
N ASP A 138 2.89 -15.78 -6.71
CA ASP A 138 1.55 -15.40 -7.16
C ASP A 138 1.63 -14.44 -8.35
N LYS A 139 0.75 -14.62 -9.34
CA LYS A 139 0.73 -13.78 -10.55
C LYS A 139 -0.14 -12.56 -10.30
N VAL A 140 0.48 -11.38 -10.29
CA VAL A 140 -0.22 -10.10 -10.32
C VAL A 140 -0.59 -9.77 -11.75
N CYS A 141 -1.83 -9.36 -11.96
CA CYS A 141 -2.30 -8.75 -13.19
C CYS A 141 -2.93 -7.40 -12.85
N LEU A 142 -2.40 -6.35 -13.48
CA LEU A 142 -2.92 -5.01 -13.38
C LEU A 142 -3.48 -4.63 -14.75
N SER A 143 -4.76 -4.26 -14.80
CA SER A 143 -5.46 -3.89 -16.04
C SER A 143 -5.80 -2.41 -16.00
N ILE A 144 -5.32 -1.64 -16.97
CA ILE A 144 -5.62 -0.20 -17.14
C ILE A 144 -6.16 0.00 -18.53
N ASN A 145 -7.41 0.45 -18.67
CA ASN A 145 -8.01 0.79 -19.98
C ASN A 145 -7.87 -0.30 -21.07
N GLY A 146 -7.88 -1.59 -20.67
CA GLY A 146 -7.72 -2.73 -21.57
C GLY A 146 -6.28 -3.19 -21.80
N GLU A 147 -5.28 -2.43 -21.39
CA GLU A 147 -3.88 -2.87 -21.35
C GLU A 147 -3.60 -3.65 -20.07
N LYS A 148 -2.86 -4.75 -20.19
CA LYS A 148 -2.52 -5.64 -19.09
C LYS A 148 -1.03 -5.60 -18.79
N LEU A 149 -0.72 -5.34 -17.52
CA LEU A 149 0.61 -5.47 -16.95
C LEU A 149 0.63 -6.67 -16.02
N THR A 150 1.61 -7.55 -16.15
CA THR A 150 1.69 -8.76 -15.32
C THR A 150 3.06 -8.96 -14.73
N GLY A 151 3.11 -9.65 -13.58
CA GLY A 151 4.36 -9.90 -12.88
C GLY A 151 4.21 -10.92 -11.77
N PRO A 152 5.24 -11.75 -11.51
CA PRO A 152 5.26 -12.63 -10.35
C PRO A 152 5.58 -11.86 -9.05
N LEU A 153 4.87 -12.17 -7.98
CA LEU A 153 5.14 -11.71 -6.62
C LEU A 153 6.29 -12.49 -6.01
N PHE A 154 7.18 -11.78 -5.33
CA PHE A 154 8.26 -12.35 -4.54
C PHE A 154 8.22 -11.82 -3.12
N LYS A 155 8.41 -12.70 -2.14
CA LYS A 155 8.59 -12.29 -0.75
C LYS A 155 9.94 -11.57 -0.62
N SER A 156 9.92 -10.34 -0.08
CA SER A 156 11.12 -9.55 0.24
C SER A 156 11.64 -9.84 1.64
#